data_AF-A0A544TS72-F1
#
_entry.id   AF-A0A544TS72-F1
#
_cell.length_a   1.000
_cell.length_b   1.000
_cell.length_c   1.000
_cell.angle_alpha   90.00
_cell.angle_beta   90.00
_cell.angle_gamma   90.00
#
_symmetry.space_group_name_H-M   'P 1'
#
loop_
_entity.id
_entity.type
_entity.pdbx_description
1 polymer ?
#
loop_
_entity_poly.entity_id
_entity_poly.type
_entity_poly.pdbx_seq_one_letter_code
_entity_poly.pdbx_strand_id
1 'polypeptide(L)'
;MKKSLYILGITTTMLLAGCGDTAEENNREVTTQQDTAKEDNNSSNAEKAEQKQKVEEKAVGTRSNPLPFGDTITVTDYIYDDNSNSYKSLLEITALEMIRGEEAWTIIHKENEFNEAAPEGYEYALVKVKGLLKESETEDDSLYFSSMNFDFVSNEGEVYDMVSVVIPNELDKELYSGGSGEGYITGLVRVGDDFKISYESSEGSPVFFFVQ
;
A
#
# COMPACT_ATOMS: atom_id res chain seq x y z
N MET A 1 60.62 -21.05 40.75
CA MET A 1 59.25 -21.57 40.96
C MET A 1 58.59 -21.71 39.60
N LYS A 2 58.38 -22.95 39.17
CA LYS A 2 57.82 -23.31 37.86
C LYS A 2 56.32 -23.07 37.88
N LYS A 3 55.75 -22.37 36.91
CA LYS A 3 54.30 -22.41 36.64
C LYS A 3 54.09 -22.87 35.21
N SER A 4 53.40 -24.00 35.13
CA SER A 4 53.20 -24.82 33.94
C SER A 4 52.18 -24.19 33.00
N LEU A 5 52.46 -24.38 31.72
CA LEU A 5 51.55 -24.24 30.59
C LEU A 5 50.44 -25.30 30.70
N TYR A 6 49.19 -24.91 30.49
CA TYR A 6 48.10 -25.82 30.10
C TYR A 6 47.26 -25.15 29.02
N ILE A 7 47.39 -25.69 27.81
CA ILE A 7 46.49 -25.48 26.67
C ILE A 7 45.29 -26.39 26.92
N LEU A 8 44.09 -25.82 26.97
CA LEU A 8 42.85 -26.58 26.88
C LEU A 8 41.97 -25.87 25.83
N GLY A 9 41.96 -26.43 24.62
CA GLY A 9 41.03 -26.03 23.57
C GLY A 9 39.63 -26.52 23.91
N ILE A 10 38.64 -25.65 23.73
CA ILE A 10 37.23 -26.03 23.70
C ILE A 10 36.58 -25.38 22.47
N THR A 11 35.92 -26.27 21.76
CA THR A 11 35.27 -26.21 20.46
C THR A 11 34.09 -25.24 20.37
N THR A 12 33.96 -24.67 19.18
CA THR A 12 32.82 -23.95 18.61
C THR A 12 31.47 -24.62 18.85
N THR A 13 30.50 -23.83 19.32
CA THR A 13 29.07 -24.06 19.08
C THR A 13 28.45 -22.79 18.51
N MET A 14 28.27 -22.77 17.19
CA MET A 14 27.37 -21.85 16.51
C MET A 14 25.94 -22.23 16.91
N LEU A 15 25.28 -21.40 17.71
CA LEU A 15 23.84 -21.43 17.87
C LEU A 15 23.23 -20.62 16.72
N LEU A 16 22.79 -21.33 15.69
CA LEU A 16 21.80 -20.82 14.73
C LEU A 16 20.46 -20.71 15.48
N ALA A 17 20.18 -19.54 16.05
CA ALA A 17 18.80 -19.08 16.16
C ALA A 17 18.43 -18.60 14.76
N GLY A 18 17.68 -19.36 13.96
CA GLY A 18 16.30 -19.74 14.25
C GLY A 18 15.44 -18.69 13.55
N CYS A 19 14.82 -19.05 12.42
CA CYS A 19 13.98 -18.16 11.62
C CYS A 19 13.04 -17.35 12.52
N GLY A 20 13.31 -16.05 12.63
CA GLY A 20 12.34 -15.10 13.10
C GLY A 20 11.36 -14.86 11.96
N ASP A 21 10.31 -15.68 11.91
CA ASP A 21 9.06 -15.28 11.27
C ASP A 21 8.45 -14.23 12.21
N THR A 22 8.97 -13.00 12.16
CA THR A 22 8.27 -11.85 12.70
C THR A 22 7.14 -11.58 11.72
N ALA A 23 6.00 -12.22 11.93
CA ALA A 23 4.73 -11.69 11.46
C ALA A 23 4.59 -10.31 12.11
N GLU A 24 4.93 -9.26 11.37
CA GLU A 24 4.55 -7.90 11.75
C GLU A 24 3.03 -7.90 11.90
N GLU A 25 2.55 -7.61 13.12
CA GLU A 25 1.14 -7.33 13.36
C GLU A 25 0.80 -6.05 12.59
N ASN A 26 0.34 -6.18 11.36
CA ASN A 26 -0.12 -5.09 10.50
C ASN A 26 -1.45 -4.52 11.05
N ASN A 27 -1.37 -3.73 12.12
CA ASN A 27 -2.52 -3.12 12.81
C ASN A 27 -2.94 -1.79 12.16
N ARG A 28 -3.12 -1.76 10.83
CA ARG A 28 -3.56 -0.57 10.10
C ARG A 28 -5.06 -0.36 10.30
N GLU A 29 -5.47 0.89 10.48
CA GLU A 29 -6.88 1.25 10.54
C GLU A 29 -7.50 1.22 9.14
N VAL A 30 -8.65 0.56 9.00
CA VAL A 30 -9.41 0.45 7.75
C VAL A 30 -10.81 0.98 7.97
N THR A 31 -11.28 1.85 7.07
CA THR A 31 -12.67 2.33 7.02
C THR A 31 -13.35 1.75 5.78
N THR A 32 -14.48 1.07 5.98
CA THR A 32 -15.21 0.40 4.89
C THR A 32 -16.31 1.28 4.30
N GLN A 33 -16.65 1.09 3.04
CA GLN A 33 -17.76 1.81 2.40
C GLN A 33 -19.15 1.56 3.07
N GLN A 34 -19.30 0.54 3.92
CA GLN A 34 -20.58 0.19 4.56
C GLN A 34 -20.96 1.03 5.79
N ASP A 35 -20.06 1.85 6.33
CA ASP A 35 -20.30 2.60 7.57
C ASP A 35 -21.17 3.87 7.41
N THR A 36 -21.79 4.09 6.24
CA THR A 36 -22.75 5.18 6.00
C THR A 36 -24.18 4.69 5.72
N ALA A 37 -24.77 3.92 6.63
CA ALA A 37 -26.23 3.73 6.68
C ALA A 37 -26.77 3.41 8.10
N LYS A 38 -27.41 4.41 8.69
CA LYS A 38 -28.29 4.50 9.88
C LYS A 38 -28.66 3.24 10.71
N GLU A 39 -28.59 3.47 12.03
CA GLU A 39 -29.18 2.74 13.16
C GLU A 39 -30.66 2.35 12.97
N ASP A 40 -31.03 1.14 13.44
CA ASP A 40 -32.21 0.97 14.29
C ASP A 40 -32.12 -0.30 15.17
N ASN A 41 -32.61 -0.14 16.41
CA ASN A 41 -32.47 -1.02 17.57
C ASN A 41 -33.15 -2.40 17.47
N ASN A 42 -32.58 -3.43 18.12
CA ASN A 42 -33.35 -4.22 19.10
C ASN A 42 -32.48 -4.98 20.13
N SER A 43 -32.98 -5.02 21.36
CA SER A 43 -32.39 -5.59 22.57
C SER A 43 -32.84 -7.02 22.85
N SER A 44 -32.06 -7.70 23.70
CA SER A 44 -32.39 -8.83 24.58
C SER A 44 -32.09 -10.28 24.14
N ASN A 45 -30.91 -10.73 24.58
CA ASN A 45 -30.68 -11.80 25.57
C ASN A 45 -30.84 -13.28 25.16
N ALA A 46 -29.73 -14.03 25.17
CA ALA A 46 -29.50 -15.13 26.12
C ALA A 46 -28.21 -15.89 25.76
N GLU A 47 -27.32 -15.96 26.76
CA GLU A 47 -26.05 -16.67 26.79
C GLU A 47 -26.18 -18.17 26.48
N LYS A 48 -25.28 -18.72 25.65
CA LYS A 48 -24.68 -20.04 25.92
C LYS A 48 -23.35 -20.26 25.19
N ALA A 49 -22.31 -20.33 26.02
CA ALA A 49 -21.09 -21.13 25.91
C ALA A 49 -20.17 -20.91 24.69
N GLU A 50 -19.08 -20.22 25.00
CA GLU A 50 -17.86 -20.01 24.24
C GLU A 50 -17.24 -21.31 23.69
N GLN A 51 -17.13 -21.38 22.36
CA GLN A 51 -15.92 -21.88 21.72
C GLN A 51 -15.30 -20.71 20.97
N LYS A 52 -14.41 -19.97 21.64
CA LYS A 52 -13.51 -19.02 20.98
C LYS A 52 -12.52 -19.81 20.13
N GLN A 53 -12.93 -20.14 18.91
CA GLN A 53 -11.98 -20.34 17.83
C GLN A 53 -11.47 -18.92 17.52
N LYS A 54 -10.24 -18.62 17.97
CA LYS A 54 -9.51 -17.40 17.58
C LYS A 54 -9.33 -17.49 16.06
N VAL A 55 -10.29 -16.96 15.30
CA VAL A 55 -10.04 -16.57 13.93
C VAL A 55 -9.01 -15.46 14.06
N GLU A 56 -7.75 -15.74 13.70
CA GLU A 56 -6.82 -14.66 13.38
C GLU A 56 -7.50 -13.84 12.29
N GLU A 57 -7.96 -12.66 12.68
CA GLU A 57 -8.41 -11.65 11.74
C GLU A 57 -7.23 -11.39 10.82
N LYS A 58 -7.35 -11.82 9.55
CA LYS A 58 -6.26 -11.67 8.58
C LYS A 58 -6.03 -10.18 8.39
N ALA A 59 -4.78 -9.74 8.53
CA ALA A 59 -4.41 -8.36 8.25
C ALA A 59 -4.88 -7.94 6.85
N VAL A 60 -5.61 -6.83 6.78
CA VAL A 60 -6.14 -6.22 5.55
C VAL A 60 -5.05 -5.36 4.91
N GLY A 61 -5.11 -5.18 3.59
CA GLY A 61 -4.10 -4.44 2.83
C GLY A 61 -2.83 -5.25 2.56
N THR A 62 -2.84 -6.55 2.85
CA THR A 62 -1.73 -7.45 2.48
C THR A 62 -1.93 -8.00 1.07
N ARG A 63 -0.89 -8.49 0.41
CA ARG A 63 -1.04 -9.07 -0.95
C ARG A 63 -2.06 -10.20 -1.02
N SER A 64 -2.15 -11.03 0.03
CA SER A 64 -3.05 -12.17 0.12
C SER A 64 -4.45 -11.82 0.66
N ASN A 65 -4.62 -10.61 1.20
CA ASN A 65 -5.89 -10.03 1.63
C ASN A 65 -5.88 -8.52 1.38
N PRO A 66 -5.90 -8.09 0.10
CA PRO A 66 -5.72 -6.69 -0.23
C PRO A 66 -6.97 -5.90 0.12
N LEU A 67 -6.79 -4.59 0.30
CA LEU A 67 -7.86 -3.67 0.64
C LEU A 67 -8.93 -3.69 -0.47
N PRO A 68 -10.21 -3.88 -0.14
CA PRO A 68 -11.28 -3.77 -1.13
C PRO A 68 -11.28 -2.40 -1.80
N PHE A 69 -11.68 -2.39 -3.07
CA PHE A 69 -11.78 -1.15 -3.83
C PHE A 69 -12.75 -0.15 -3.19
N GLY A 70 -12.35 1.14 -3.12
CA GLY A 70 -13.09 2.22 -2.47
C GLY A 70 -13.07 2.21 -0.93
N ASP A 71 -12.55 1.18 -0.27
CA ASP A 71 -12.24 1.25 1.16
C ASP A 71 -10.97 2.09 1.37
N THR A 72 -10.85 2.65 2.58
CA THR A 72 -9.73 3.53 2.96
C THR A 72 -8.87 2.88 4.02
N ILE A 73 -7.55 3.00 3.87
CA ILE A 73 -6.58 2.51 4.85
C ILE A 73 -5.66 3.64 5.31
N THR A 74 -5.37 3.67 6.60
CA THR A 74 -4.38 4.58 7.18
C THR A 74 -3.01 3.90 7.20
N VAL A 75 -2.01 4.56 6.64
CA VAL A 75 -0.61 4.15 6.63
C VAL A 75 0.24 5.16 7.38
N THR A 76 1.22 4.66 8.13
CA THR A 76 2.30 5.52 8.64
C THR A 76 3.24 5.86 7.49
N ASP A 77 3.68 7.11 7.39
CA ASP A 77 4.73 7.53 6.47
C ASP A 77 5.65 8.57 7.13
N TYR A 78 6.72 8.96 6.46
CA TYR A 78 7.67 9.97 6.96
C TYR A 78 7.85 11.13 5.99
N ILE A 79 7.76 12.34 6.53
CA ILE A 79 8.15 13.58 5.86
C ILE A 79 9.60 13.89 6.23
N TYR A 80 10.39 14.36 5.26
CA TYR A 80 11.78 14.74 5.47
C TYR A 80 11.98 16.21 5.08
N ASP A 81 12.51 17.02 6.00
CA ASP A 81 12.89 18.40 5.71
C ASP A 81 14.22 18.48 4.94
N ASP A 82 14.62 19.69 4.55
CA ASP A 82 15.91 19.96 3.88
C ASP A 82 17.14 19.51 4.70
N ASN A 83 17.00 19.34 6.02
CA ASN A 83 18.06 18.89 6.92
C ASN A 83 18.01 17.37 7.17
N SER A 84 17.13 16.63 6.48
CA SER A 84 16.85 15.21 6.67
C SER A 84 16.30 14.82 8.05
N ASN A 85 15.68 15.76 8.76
CA ASN A 85 14.86 15.43 9.93
C ASN A 85 13.60 14.71 9.46
N SER A 86 13.28 13.57 10.08
CA SER A 86 12.09 12.80 9.78
C SER A 86 10.94 13.17 10.72
N TYR A 87 9.75 13.36 10.17
CA TYR A 87 8.51 13.59 10.90
C TYR A 87 7.53 12.48 10.58
N LYS A 88 7.05 11.78 11.61
CA LYS A 88 6.03 10.76 11.42
C LYS A 88 4.73 11.40 10.95
N SER A 89 4.03 10.71 10.06
CA SER A 89 2.75 11.15 9.50
C SER A 89 1.78 9.98 9.31
N LEU A 90 0.48 10.28 9.28
CA LEU A 90 -0.58 9.32 8.99
C LEU A 90 -1.31 9.72 7.70
N LEU A 91 -1.14 8.90 6.67
CA LEU A 91 -1.76 9.09 5.36
C LEU A 91 -2.92 8.11 5.18
N GLU A 92 -4.11 8.62 4.88
CA GLU A 92 -5.23 7.83 4.39
C GLU A 92 -5.15 7.69 2.87
N ILE A 93 -5.33 6.47 2.36
CA ILE A 93 -5.29 6.15 0.93
C ILE A 93 -6.55 5.40 0.51
N THR A 94 -7.13 5.80 -0.61
CA THR A 94 -8.31 5.17 -1.23
C THR A 94 -8.10 4.99 -2.73
N ALA A 95 -8.40 3.82 -3.28
CA ALA A 95 -8.56 3.63 -4.73
C ALA A 95 -10.01 3.89 -5.14
N LEU A 96 -10.24 4.81 -6.09
CA LEU A 96 -11.56 5.39 -6.38
C LEU A 96 -12.16 4.95 -7.72
N GLU A 97 -11.34 4.80 -8.75
CA GLU A 97 -11.77 4.49 -10.12
C GLU A 97 -10.71 3.63 -10.81
N MET A 98 -11.11 2.72 -11.70
CA MET A 98 -10.21 2.01 -12.61
C MET A 98 -10.77 2.07 -14.03
N ILE A 99 -9.92 2.49 -14.98
CA ILE A 99 -10.20 2.55 -16.41
C ILE A 99 -9.10 1.74 -17.10
N ARG A 100 -9.43 0.84 -18.04
CA ARG A 100 -8.42 0.04 -18.75
C ARG A 100 -8.74 -0.15 -20.23
N GLY A 101 -7.79 -0.70 -20.98
CA GLY A 101 -8.00 -1.07 -22.37
C GLY A 101 -8.16 0.13 -23.29
N GLU A 102 -9.05 0.00 -24.27
CA GLU A 102 -9.33 1.04 -25.27
C GLU A 102 -9.82 2.36 -24.66
N GLU A 103 -10.54 2.31 -23.54
CA GLU A 103 -11.01 3.50 -22.85
C GLU A 103 -9.84 4.29 -22.24
N ALA A 104 -8.94 3.60 -21.53
CA ALA A 104 -7.73 4.20 -20.99
C ALA A 104 -6.84 4.75 -22.12
N TRP A 105 -6.65 3.98 -23.19
CA TRP A 105 -5.87 4.42 -24.35
C TRP A 105 -6.46 5.68 -24.99
N THR A 106 -7.78 5.76 -25.13
CA THR A 106 -8.46 6.95 -25.67
C THR A 106 -8.17 8.19 -24.82
N ILE A 107 -8.15 8.05 -23.50
CA ILE A 107 -7.84 9.14 -22.57
C ILE A 107 -6.37 9.56 -22.69
N ILE A 108 -5.45 8.59 -22.65
CA ILE A 108 -3.99 8.81 -22.70
C ILE A 108 -3.57 9.46 -24.03
N HIS A 109 -4.05 8.93 -25.15
CA HIS A 109 -3.72 9.46 -26.47
C HIS A 109 -4.34 10.85 -26.70
N LYS A 110 -5.49 11.14 -26.09
CA LYS A 110 -6.09 12.48 -26.14
C LYS A 110 -5.30 13.51 -25.35
N GLU A 111 -4.73 13.13 -24.21
CA GLU A 111 -3.87 14.03 -23.42
C GLU A 111 -2.59 14.38 -24.18
N ASN A 112 -1.97 13.38 -24.80
CA ASN A 112 -0.78 13.59 -25.61
C ASN A 112 -0.73 12.60 -26.77
N GLU A 113 -0.86 13.12 -28.00
CA GLU A 113 -0.81 12.32 -29.23
C GLU A 113 0.58 11.70 -29.51
N PHE A 114 1.62 12.12 -28.77
CA PHE A 114 2.95 11.51 -28.83
C PHE A 114 3.10 10.29 -27.92
N ASN A 115 2.13 9.98 -27.07
CA ASN A 115 2.13 8.73 -26.33
C ASN A 115 2.06 7.55 -27.31
N GLU A 116 2.84 6.50 -27.04
CA GLU A 116 2.81 5.29 -27.86
C GLU A 116 1.63 4.40 -27.48
N ALA A 117 1.06 3.69 -28.45
CA ALA A 117 0.05 2.68 -28.17
C ALA A 117 0.65 1.51 -27.39
N ALA A 118 -0.19 0.83 -26.58
CA ALA A 118 0.24 -0.36 -25.87
C ALA A 118 0.75 -1.43 -26.86
N PRO A 119 1.87 -2.12 -26.56
CA PRO A 119 2.36 -3.21 -27.39
C PRO A 119 1.39 -4.39 -27.37
N GLU A 120 1.54 -5.29 -28.35
CA GLU A 120 0.71 -6.49 -28.45
C GLU A 120 0.73 -7.30 -27.15
N GLY A 121 -0.46 -7.68 -26.67
CA GLY A 121 -0.64 -8.44 -25.42
C GLY A 121 -0.71 -7.57 -24.16
N TYR A 122 -0.54 -6.25 -24.27
CA TYR A 122 -0.67 -5.30 -23.17
C TYR A 122 -1.74 -4.25 -23.44
N GLU A 123 -2.22 -3.64 -22.36
CA GLU A 123 -3.12 -2.51 -22.37
C GLU A 123 -2.80 -1.53 -21.25
N TYR A 124 -3.16 -0.27 -21.44
CA TYR A 124 -3.05 0.72 -20.37
C TYR A 124 -4.16 0.52 -19.35
N ALA A 125 -3.83 0.77 -18.08
CA ALA A 125 -4.77 0.93 -16.99
C ALA A 125 -4.48 2.25 -16.27
N LEU A 126 -5.53 3.03 -16.01
CA LEU A 126 -5.53 4.22 -15.18
C LEU A 126 -6.29 3.91 -13.90
N VAL A 127 -5.66 4.11 -12.74
CA VAL A 127 -6.33 3.99 -11.44
C VAL A 127 -6.33 5.34 -10.77
N LYS A 128 -7.51 5.83 -10.39
CA LYS A 128 -7.62 7.07 -9.62
C LYS A 128 -7.44 6.75 -8.15
N VAL A 129 -6.53 7.44 -7.49
CA VAL A 129 -6.30 7.31 -6.05
C VAL A 129 -6.46 8.66 -5.37
N LYS A 130 -6.82 8.62 -4.09
CA LYS A 130 -6.92 9.78 -3.21
C LYS A 130 -6.06 9.58 -1.97
N GLY A 131 -5.35 10.63 -1.60
CA GLY A 131 -4.60 10.75 -0.37
C GLY A 131 -5.19 11.83 0.54
N LEU A 132 -5.24 11.58 1.83
CA LEU A 132 -5.49 12.58 2.88
C LEU A 132 -4.41 12.44 3.95
N LEU A 133 -3.57 13.45 4.10
CA LEU A 133 -2.62 13.49 5.22
C LEU A 133 -3.39 13.90 6.47
N LYS A 134 -3.80 12.95 7.30
CA LYS A 134 -4.65 13.23 8.47
C LYS A 134 -3.92 14.09 9.50
N GLU A 135 -2.69 13.69 9.80
CA GLU A 135 -1.84 14.30 10.82
C GLU A 135 -0.36 14.06 10.49
N SER A 136 0.47 14.97 10.98
CA SER A 136 1.93 14.94 10.86
C SER A 136 2.55 15.58 12.11
N GLU A 137 3.77 15.16 12.46
CA GLU A 137 4.57 15.80 13.51
C GLU A 137 5.11 17.19 13.12
N THR A 138 4.98 17.58 11.84
CA THR A 138 5.29 18.92 11.32
C THR A 138 4.08 19.52 10.60
N GLU A 139 3.94 20.84 10.74
CA GLU A 139 2.95 21.66 10.01
C GLU A 139 3.61 22.46 8.86
N ASP A 140 4.94 22.52 8.83
CA ASP A 140 5.71 23.39 7.94
C ASP A 140 6.25 22.66 6.70
N ASP A 141 6.26 21.32 6.70
CA ASP A 141 6.74 20.48 5.61
C ASP A 141 5.61 19.58 5.07
N SER A 142 5.67 19.24 3.78
CA SER A 142 4.67 18.43 3.09
C SER A 142 5.13 16.99 2.85
N LEU A 143 4.16 16.08 2.79
CA LEU A 143 4.34 14.74 2.23
C LEU A 143 4.15 14.80 0.72
N TYR A 144 5.16 14.32 -0.02
CA TYR A 144 5.05 14.17 -1.47
C TYR A 144 4.32 12.86 -1.80
N PHE A 145 3.06 12.98 -2.22
CA PHE A 145 2.19 11.88 -2.60
C PHE A 145 2.07 11.81 -4.13
N SER A 146 2.75 10.84 -4.73
CA SER A 146 3.03 10.78 -6.16
C SER A 146 2.70 9.41 -6.77
N SER A 147 2.49 9.38 -8.08
CA SER A 147 2.31 8.15 -8.87
C SER A 147 3.47 7.16 -8.67
N MET A 148 4.68 7.67 -8.39
CA MET A 148 5.87 6.85 -8.14
C MET A 148 5.84 6.06 -6.83
N ASN A 149 4.91 6.37 -5.91
CA ASN A 149 4.74 5.57 -4.70
C ASN A 149 3.93 4.30 -4.94
N PHE A 150 3.48 4.07 -6.18
CA PHE A 150 2.61 2.96 -6.53
C PHE A 150 3.22 2.03 -7.57
N ASP A 151 3.00 0.73 -7.38
CA ASP A 151 3.30 -0.31 -8.36
C ASP A 151 2.02 -1.02 -8.80
N PHE A 152 2.05 -1.56 -10.03
CA PHE A 152 1.02 -2.47 -10.55
C PHE A 152 1.54 -3.89 -10.42
N VAL A 153 0.74 -4.78 -9.83
CA VAL A 153 1.14 -6.15 -9.51
C VAL A 153 0.15 -7.14 -10.11
N SER A 154 0.64 -8.04 -10.96
CA SER A 154 -0.15 -9.09 -11.62
C SER A 154 -0.84 -10.00 -10.61
N ASN A 155 -1.82 -10.76 -11.07
CA ASN A 155 -2.49 -11.75 -10.22
C ASN A 155 -1.51 -12.79 -9.65
N GLU A 156 -0.52 -13.20 -10.44
CA GLU A 156 0.54 -14.13 -10.07
C GLU A 156 1.56 -13.51 -9.10
N GLY A 157 1.59 -12.18 -8.99
CA GLY A 157 2.50 -11.44 -8.11
C GLY A 157 3.76 -10.92 -8.80
N GLU A 158 3.76 -10.80 -10.13
CA GLU A 158 4.81 -10.11 -10.87
C GLU A 158 4.55 -8.59 -10.82
N VAL A 159 5.56 -7.79 -10.49
CA VAL A 159 5.47 -6.32 -10.62
C VAL A 159 5.60 -5.96 -12.09
N TYR A 160 4.67 -5.16 -12.60
CA TYR A 160 4.72 -4.63 -13.95
C TYR A 160 5.77 -3.51 -14.05
N ASP A 161 6.47 -3.45 -15.18
CA ASP A 161 7.45 -2.39 -15.44
C ASP A 161 6.78 -1.01 -15.44
N MET A 162 7.50 -0.02 -14.91
CA MET A 162 7.08 1.38 -14.97
C MET A 162 6.91 1.81 -16.43
N VAL A 163 5.82 2.51 -16.71
CA VAL A 163 5.53 3.06 -18.02
C VAL A 163 5.66 4.59 -18.00
N SER A 164 6.24 5.15 -19.06
CA SER A 164 6.40 6.59 -19.21
C SER A 164 5.44 7.09 -20.29
N VAL A 165 4.26 7.53 -19.87
CA VAL A 165 3.24 8.15 -20.73
C VAL A 165 2.68 9.38 -20.02
N VAL A 166 2.32 10.40 -20.79
CA VAL A 166 1.68 11.60 -20.25
C VAL A 166 0.18 11.32 -20.09
N ILE A 167 -0.35 11.44 -18.89
CA ILE A 167 -1.76 11.18 -18.58
C ILE A 167 -2.43 12.42 -17.99
N PRO A 168 -3.74 12.59 -18.15
CA PRO A 168 -4.42 13.72 -17.56
C PRO A 168 -4.49 13.55 -16.05
N ASN A 169 -4.27 14.64 -15.31
CA ASN A 169 -4.36 14.67 -13.85
C ASN A 169 -3.57 13.53 -13.18
N GLU A 170 -2.33 13.32 -13.62
CA GLU A 170 -1.40 12.40 -12.96
C GLU A 170 -1.28 12.75 -11.46
N LEU A 171 -1.14 11.71 -10.63
CA LEU A 171 -0.95 11.88 -9.21
C LEU A 171 0.42 12.52 -8.93
N ASP A 172 0.36 13.77 -8.54
CA ASP A 172 1.50 14.58 -8.13
C ASP A 172 0.99 15.65 -7.15
N LYS A 173 1.21 15.43 -5.85
CA LYS A 173 0.64 16.25 -4.75
C LYS A 173 1.64 16.46 -3.62
N GLU A 174 1.73 17.70 -3.16
CA GLU A 174 2.34 18.05 -1.88
C GLU A 174 1.23 18.21 -0.84
N LEU A 175 1.22 17.35 0.18
CA LEU A 175 0.20 17.33 1.22
C LEU A 175 0.77 17.84 2.54
N TYR A 176 0.29 18.99 3.00
CA TYR A 176 0.48 19.43 4.39
C TYR A 176 -0.52 18.72 5.32
N SER A 177 -0.29 18.77 6.63
CA SER A 177 -1.22 18.24 7.64
C SER A 177 -2.66 18.72 7.38
N GLY A 178 -3.62 17.79 7.30
CA GLY A 178 -5.01 18.03 6.93
C GLY A 178 -5.29 18.22 5.42
N GLY A 179 -4.25 18.23 4.58
CA GLY A 179 -4.32 18.36 3.13
C GLY A 179 -4.76 17.07 2.45
N SER A 180 -5.47 17.19 1.33
CA SER A 180 -5.87 16.05 0.51
C SER A 180 -5.70 16.33 -0.97
N GLY A 181 -5.52 15.27 -1.75
CA GLY A 181 -5.37 15.34 -3.19
C GLY A 181 -5.75 14.01 -3.84
N GLU A 182 -6.08 14.07 -5.12
CA GLU A 182 -6.37 12.89 -5.93
C GLU A 182 -5.74 13.05 -7.32
N GLY A 183 -5.48 11.92 -7.96
CA GLY A 183 -4.86 11.85 -9.28
C GLY A 183 -4.88 10.44 -9.82
N TYR A 184 -4.54 10.30 -11.10
CA TYR A 184 -4.39 9.00 -11.74
C TYR A 184 -2.96 8.48 -11.60
N ILE A 185 -2.84 7.18 -11.39
CA ILE A 185 -1.63 6.40 -11.64
C ILE A 185 -1.85 5.55 -12.89
N THR A 186 -0.78 5.25 -13.62
CA THR A 186 -0.84 4.51 -14.89
C THR A 186 0.03 3.27 -14.86
N GLY A 187 -0.49 2.19 -15.43
CA GLY A 187 0.22 0.92 -15.60
C GLY A 187 0.04 0.38 -17.01
N LEU A 188 1.03 -0.38 -17.48
CA LEU A 188 0.95 -1.16 -18.71
C LEU A 188 0.81 -2.65 -18.35
N VAL A 189 -0.43 -3.13 -18.28
CA VAL A 189 -0.77 -4.46 -17.77
C VAL A 189 -1.07 -5.42 -18.91
N ARG A 190 -1.01 -6.74 -18.67
CA ARG A 190 -1.42 -7.72 -19.67
C ARG A 190 -2.92 -7.60 -19.93
N VAL A 191 -3.31 -7.77 -21.19
CA VAL A 191 -4.73 -7.73 -21.59
C VAL A 191 -5.53 -8.78 -20.82
N GLY A 192 -6.58 -8.33 -20.13
CA GLY A 192 -7.48 -9.20 -19.37
C GLY A 192 -6.90 -9.80 -18.08
N ASP A 193 -5.69 -9.41 -17.67
CA ASP A 193 -5.14 -9.82 -16.37
C ASP A 193 -5.85 -9.08 -15.22
N ASP A 194 -6.09 -9.80 -14.13
CA ASP A 194 -6.47 -9.20 -12.86
C ASP A 194 -5.20 -8.66 -12.20
N PHE A 195 -5.24 -7.44 -11.67
CA PHE A 195 -4.07 -6.85 -11.02
C PHE A 195 -4.44 -6.16 -9.72
N LYS A 196 -3.43 -5.84 -8.94
CA LYS A 196 -3.50 -5.04 -7.72
C LYS A 196 -2.64 -3.81 -7.92
N ILE A 197 -2.93 -2.76 -7.18
CA ILE A 197 -1.94 -1.70 -6.97
C ILE A 197 -1.36 -1.84 -5.57
N SER A 198 -0.05 -1.63 -5.42
CA SER A 198 0.59 -1.51 -4.11
C SER A 198 1.02 -0.08 -3.86
N TYR A 199 0.91 0.38 -2.62
CA TYR A 199 1.53 1.61 -2.13
C TYR A 199 2.76 1.25 -1.28
N GLU A 200 3.90 1.79 -1.67
CA GLU A 200 5.15 1.69 -0.94
C GLU A 200 5.22 2.78 0.13
N SER A 201 5.00 2.38 1.38
CA SER A 201 5.16 3.27 2.55
C SER A 201 6.62 3.26 3.01
N SER A 202 7.08 4.37 3.58
CA SER A 202 8.39 4.42 4.25
C SER A 202 8.48 3.51 5.49
N GLU A 203 7.36 2.99 6.00
CA GLU A 203 7.30 2.08 7.15
C GLU A 203 6.53 0.79 6.86
N GLY A 204 7.18 -0.34 7.12
CA GLY A 204 6.57 -1.67 7.08
C GLY A 204 6.42 -2.25 5.68
N SER A 205 5.53 -3.24 5.54
CA SER A 205 5.26 -3.89 4.25
C SER A 205 4.35 -3.04 3.35
N PRO A 206 4.44 -3.19 2.01
CA PRO A 206 3.58 -2.48 1.07
C PRO A 206 2.10 -2.77 1.30
N VAL A 207 1.26 -1.79 0.98
CA VAL A 207 -0.19 -1.91 1.12
C VAL A 207 -0.82 -2.18 -0.24
N PHE A 208 -1.55 -3.28 -0.36
CA PHE A 208 -2.17 -3.71 -1.59
C PHE A 208 -3.65 -3.37 -1.63
N PHE A 209 -4.12 -2.91 -2.79
CA PHE A 209 -5.52 -2.61 -3.09
C PHE A 209 -6.01 -3.52 -4.22
N PHE A 210 -7.22 -4.05 -4.08
CA PHE A 210 -7.96 -4.56 -5.22
C PHE A 210 -8.43 -3.38 -6.07
N VAL A 211 -8.39 -3.57 -7.39
CA VAL A 211 -8.97 -2.66 -8.38
C VAL A 211 -9.92 -3.46 -9.25
N GLN A 212 -11.12 -2.93 -9.45
CA GLN A 212 -12.22 -3.57 -10.18
C GLN A 212 -12.69 -2.65 -11.30
#